data_AF-A0A7Z9U8Y3-F1
#
_entry.id   AF-A0A7Z9U8Y3-F1
#
_cell.length_a   1.000
_cell.length_b   1.000
_cell.length_c   1.000
_cell.angle_alpha   90.00
_cell.angle_beta   90.00
_cell.angle_gamma   90.00
#
_symmetry.space_group_name_H-M   'P 1'
#
loop_
_entity.id
_entity.type
_entity.pdbx_description
1 polymer ?
#
loop_
_entity_poly.entity_id
_entity_poly.type
_entity_poly.pdbx_seq_one_letter_code
_entity_poly.pdbx_strand_id
1 'polypeptide(L)'
;MNIRDITKHIKWKEGASDSTKDRTIQRIQAMANAIEIQFPEVRYCNQIKLKHMKYVREAWFDNEGLKPTTMADYTRAMRLMIKALGKERHWFGHLGLVQDPSRGGRRVVSRVTKTRSRNRR
;
A
#
# COMPACT_ATOMS: atom_id res chain seq x y z
N MET A 1 5.56 -0.77 13.56
CA MET A 1 4.18 -1.25 13.34
C MET A 1 4.18 -2.63 12.69
N ASN A 2 3.38 -3.59 13.18
CA ASN A 2 3.30 -4.93 12.59
C ASN A 2 2.38 -4.94 11.34
N ILE A 3 2.95 -5.28 10.17
CA ILE A 3 2.24 -5.29 8.88
C ILE A 3 1.74 -6.67 8.44
N ARG A 4 1.85 -7.70 9.29
CA ARG A 4 1.49 -9.10 8.94
C ARG A 4 0.04 -9.21 8.45
N ASP A 5 -0.86 -8.40 9.01
CA ASP A 5 -2.25 -8.34 8.58
C ASP A 5 -2.45 -7.77 7.17
N ILE A 6 -1.53 -6.94 6.68
CA ILE A 6 -1.53 -6.44 5.30
C ILE A 6 -0.91 -7.49 4.38
N THR A 7 0.29 -7.97 4.72
CA THR A 7 1.10 -8.81 3.82
C THR A 7 0.49 -10.19 3.59
N LYS A 8 -0.22 -10.76 4.57
CA LYS A 8 -0.92 -12.05 4.43
C LYS A 8 -1.96 -12.07 3.31
N HIS A 9 -2.51 -10.91 2.94
CA HIS A 9 -3.51 -10.78 1.89
C HIS A 9 -2.91 -10.58 0.49
N ILE A 10 -1.59 -10.37 0.39
CA ILE A 10 -0.89 -10.18 -0.88
C ILE A 10 -0.62 -11.55 -1.52
N LYS A 11 -1.18 -11.77 -2.70
CA LYS A 11 -0.88 -12.91 -3.58
C LYS A 11 0.03 -12.46 -4.70
N TRP A 12 1.09 -13.23 -4.91
CA TRP A 12 2.06 -13.01 -5.97
C TRP A 12 1.69 -13.83 -7.19
N LYS A 13 1.95 -13.28 -8.37
CA LYS A 13 1.87 -14.04 -9.61
C LYS A 13 2.94 -15.14 -9.58
N GLU A 14 2.60 -16.28 -10.16
CA GLU A 14 3.55 -17.35 -10.42
C GLU A 14 4.79 -16.83 -11.18
N GLY A 15 5.98 -17.24 -10.72
CA GLY A 15 7.27 -16.76 -11.24
C GLY A 15 7.73 -15.38 -10.72
N ALA A 16 7.03 -14.75 -9.77
CA ALA A 16 7.56 -13.54 -9.12
C ALA A 16 8.80 -13.85 -8.29
N SER A 17 9.90 -13.12 -8.53
CA SER A 17 11.16 -13.30 -7.78
C SER A 17 11.00 -12.95 -6.31
N ASP A 18 11.70 -13.66 -5.44
CA ASP A 18 11.65 -13.39 -3.99
C ASP A 18 12.18 -12.00 -3.66
N SER A 19 13.23 -11.55 -4.36
CA SER A 19 13.73 -10.17 -4.28
C SER A 19 12.66 -9.11 -4.56
N THR A 20 11.72 -9.37 -5.48
CA THR A 20 10.61 -8.45 -5.78
C THR A 20 9.57 -8.46 -4.66
N LYS A 21 9.29 -9.65 -4.09
CA LYS A 21 8.37 -9.80 -2.96
C LYS A 21 8.91 -9.05 -1.75
N ASP A 22 10.17 -9.30 -1.40
CA ASP A 22 10.85 -8.71 -0.24
C ASP A 22 10.92 -7.19 -0.33
N ARG A 23 11.37 -6.65 -1.48
CA ARG A 23 11.41 -5.19 -1.69
C ARG A 23 10.03 -4.55 -1.56
N THR A 24 8.97 -5.23 -2.01
CA THR A 24 7.61 -4.69 -1.89
C THR A 24 7.14 -4.72 -0.44
N ILE A 25 7.42 -5.79 0.31
CA ILE A 25 7.11 -5.90 1.74
C ILE A 25 7.88 -4.84 2.54
N GLN A 26 9.17 -4.67 2.28
CA GLN A 26 10.01 -3.65 2.91
C GLN A 26 9.47 -2.24 2.69
N ARG A 27 8.99 -1.93 1.49
CA ARG A 27 8.36 -0.62 1.20
C ARG A 27 7.06 -0.41 1.97
N ILE A 28 6.23 -1.46 2.10
CA ILE A 28 5.03 -1.41 2.94
C ILE A 28 5.41 -1.17 4.40
N GLN A 29 6.45 -1.86 4.89
CA GLN A 29 6.95 -1.68 6.25
C GLN A 29 7.48 -0.26 6.48
N ALA A 30 8.24 0.30 5.53
CA ALA A 30 8.76 1.65 5.61
C ALA A 30 7.63 2.69 5.71
N MET A 31 6.61 2.59 4.85
CA MET A 31 5.44 3.48 4.93
C MET A 31 4.67 3.32 6.24
N ALA A 32 4.50 2.09 6.73
CA ALA A 32 3.83 1.85 8.01
C ALA A 32 4.62 2.46 9.18
N ASN A 33 5.95 2.31 9.20
CA ASN A 33 6.81 2.92 10.21
C ASN A 33 6.76 4.45 10.13
N ALA A 34 6.77 5.04 8.93
CA ALA A 34 6.63 6.48 8.76
C ALA A 34 5.30 7.01 9.34
N ILE A 35 4.21 6.24 9.18
CA ILE A 35 2.92 6.57 9.80
C ILE A 35 2.99 6.47 11.32
N GLU A 36 3.59 5.41 11.87
CA GLU A 36 3.70 5.21 13.32
C GLU A 36 4.56 6.30 13.99
N ILE A 37 5.64 6.74 13.35
CA ILE A 37 6.49 7.84 13.83
C ILE A 37 5.72 9.16 13.85
N GLN A 38 5.00 9.47 12.77
CA GLN A 38 4.26 10.73 12.66
C GLN A 38 2.96 10.73 13.49
N PHE A 39 2.34 9.58 13.68
CA PHE A 39 1.07 9.40 14.37
C PHE A 39 1.19 8.29 15.42
N PRO A 40 1.76 8.59 16.61
CA PRO A 40 1.98 7.60 17.67
C PRO A 40 0.69 6.93 18.17
N GLU A 41 -0.48 7.52 17.91
CA GLU A 41 -1.79 6.93 18.20
C GLU A 41 -2.14 5.74 17.29
N VAL A 42 -1.46 5.61 16.14
CA VAL A 42 -1.67 4.53 15.16
C VAL A 42 -0.66 3.41 15.41
N ARG A 43 -1.04 2.47 16.28
CA ARG A 43 -0.21 1.30 16.62
C ARG A 43 -0.51 0.08 15.74
N TYR A 44 -1.70 0.03 15.15
CA TYR A 44 -2.19 -1.11 14.39
C TYR A 44 -2.60 -0.72 12.97
N CYS A 45 -2.42 -1.64 12.01
CA CYS A 45 -2.72 -1.39 10.60
C CYS A 45 -4.21 -1.04 10.35
N ASN A 46 -5.12 -1.56 11.17
CA ASN A 46 -6.56 -1.25 11.07
C ASN A 46 -6.91 0.19 11.50
N GLN A 47 -6.05 0.86 12.27
CA GLN A 47 -6.22 2.26 12.68
C GLN A 47 -5.79 3.24 11.58
N ILE A 48 -5.14 2.74 10.52
CA ILE A 48 -4.78 3.55 9.36
C ILE A 48 -6.06 4.07 8.69
N LYS A 49 -6.03 5.34 8.37
CA LYS A 49 -7.11 6.19 7.84
C LYS A 49 -6.55 6.97 6.66
N LEU A 50 -7.46 7.55 5.87
CA LEU A 50 -7.11 8.31 4.67
C LEU A 50 -6.09 9.43 4.95
N LYS A 51 -6.24 10.16 6.08
CA LYS A 51 -5.32 11.23 6.47
C LYS A 51 -3.86 10.76 6.58
N HIS A 52 -3.62 9.55 7.06
CA HIS A 52 -2.29 9.00 7.22
C HIS A 52 -1.68 8.64 5.85
N MET A 53 -2.49 8.13 4.92
CA MET A 53 -2.03 7.85 3.56
C MET A 53 -1.78 9.13 2.75
N LYS A 54 -2.54 10.21 3.00
CA LYS A 54 -2.25 11.54 2.44
C LYS A 54 -0.89 12.04 2.90
N TYR A 55 -0.60 11.98 4.21
CA TYR A 55 0.72 12.32 4.75
C TYR A 55 1.85 11.55 4.04
N VAL A 56 1.71 10.23 3.87
CA VAL A 56 2.76 9.44 3.20
C VAL A 56 2.99 9.92 1.76
N ARG A 57 1.92 10.21 1.02
CA ARG A 57 2.00 10.63 -0.38
C ARG A 57 2.52 12.07 -0.56
N GLU A 58 2.05 12.98 0.28
CA GLU A 58 2.22 14.43 0.10
C GLU A 58 3.40 15.00 0.89
N ALA A 59 3.77 14.40 2.03
CA ALA A 59 4.84 14.91 2.88
C ALA A 59 6.02 13.94 2.98
N TRP A 60 5.76 12.65 3.24
CA TRP A 60 6.86 11.70 3.46
C TRP A 60 7.69 11.46 2.20
N PHE A 61 7.07 11.32 1.02
CA PHE A 61 7.81 11.15 -0.23
C PHE A 61 8.73 12.34 -0.55
N ASP A 62 8.29 13.55 -0.25
CA ASP A 62 9.06 14.78 -0.49
C ASP A 62 10.20 14.90 0.53
N ASN A 63 9.93 14.61 1.80
CA ASN A 63 10.93 14.64 2.88
C ASN A 63 12.06 13.62 2.69
N GLU A 64 11.76 12.45 2.13
CA GLU A 64 12.75 11.41 1.83
C GLU A 64 13.59 11.70 0.57
N GLY A 65 13.24 12.74 -0.21
CA GLY A 65 13.98 13.11 -1.43
C GLY A 65 14.01 11.98 -2.48
N LEU A 66 12.93 11.20 -2.56
CA LEU A 66 12.91 10.00 -3.41
C LEU A 66 12.94 10.36 -4.90
N LYS A 67 13.75 9.62 -5.67
CA LYS A 67 13.72 9.68 -7.14
C LYS A 67 12.32 9.30 -7.66
N PRO A 68 11.85 9.88 -8.78
CA PRO A 68 10.51 9.61 -9.32
C PRO A 68 10.22 8.12 -9.56
N THR A 69 11.23 7.35 -9.98
CA THR A 69 11.13 5.90 -10.18
C THR A 69 10.88 5.15 -8.87
N THR A 70 11.56 5.57 -7.80
CA THR A 70 11.38 5.03 -6.45
C THR A 70 10.01 5.39 -5.89
N MET A 71 9.56 6.64 -6.07
CA MET A 71 8.20 7.08 -5.70
C MET A 71 7.12 6.24 -6.40
N ALA A 72 7.32 5.91 -7.68
CA ALA A 72 6.38 5.06 -8.43
C ALA A 72 6.31 3.63 -7.84
N ASP A 73 7.43 3.07 -7.40
CA ASP A 73 7.45 1.76 -6.73
C ASP A 73 6.80 1.80 -5.35
N TYR A 74 7.03 2.85 -4.55
CA TYR A 74 6.31 3.06 -3.30
C TYR A 74 4.82 3.27 -3.51
N THR A 75 4.43 4.00 -4.56
CA THR A 75 3.02 4.18 -4.94
C THR A 75 2.35 2.84 -5.28
N ARG A 76 3.07 1.92 -5.96
CA ARG A 76 2.57 0.55 -6.19
C ARG A 76 2.39 -0.21 -4.88
N ALA A 77 3.35 -0.13 -3.96
CA ALA A 77 3.24 -0.73 -2.63
C ALA A 77 2.07 -0.14 -1.82
N MET A 78 1.86 1.18 -1.89
CA MET A 78 0.76 1.89 -1.22
C MET A 78 -0.59 1.38 -1.71
N ARG A 79 -0.74 1.14 -3.02
CA ARG A 79 -1.96 0.57 -3.60
C ARG A 79 -2.24 -0.85 -3.08
N LEU A 80 -1.21 -1.67 -2.87
CA LEU A 80 -1.38 -3.00 -2.26
C LEU A 80 -1.81 -2.89 -0.81
N MET A 81 -1.19 -2.01 -0.05
CA MET A 81 -1.54 -1.74 1.34
C MET A 81 -3.01 -1.31 1.50
N ILE A 82 -3.47 -0.34 0.70
CA ILE A 82 -4.87 0.13 0.73
C ILE A 82 -5.85 -0.97 0.34
N LYS A 83 -5.51 -1.79 -0.67
CA LYS A 83 -6.35 -2.93 -1.07
C LYS A 83 -6.42 -3.98 0.04
N ALA A 84 -5.33 -4.24 0.76
CA ALA A 84 -5.30 -5.17 1.89
C ALA A 84 -6.17 -4.68 3.05
N LEU A 85 -6.24 -3.37 3.26
CA LEU A 85 -7.16 -2.74 4.22
C LEU A 85 -8.62 -2.70 3.73
N GLY A 86 -8.90 -3.07 2.47
CA GLY A 86 -10.24 -3.04 1.87
C GLY A 86 -10.82 -1.63 1.70
N LYS A 87 -9.97 -0.60 1.60
CA LYS A 87 -10.37 0.82 1.52
C LYS A 87 -10.25 1.42 0.12
N GLU A 88 -9.95 0.61 -0.89
CA GLU A 88 -9.58 1.11 -2.22
C GLU A 88 -10.69 1.90 -2.93
N ARG A 89 -11.96 1.55 -2.73
CA ARG A 89 -13.10 2.22 -3.37
C ARG A 89 -13.18 3.71 -3.03
N HIS A 90 -12.94 4.05 -1.77
CA HIS A 90 -13.05 5.44 -1.31
C HIS A 90 -11.70 6.15 -1.39
N TRP A 91 -10.59 5.46 -1.13
CA TRP A 91 -9.31 6.14 -0.97
C TRP A 91 -8.57 6.37 -2.29
N PHE A 92 -8.76 5.52 -3.31
CA PHE A 92 -8.01 5.68 -4.56
C PHE A 92 -8.31 7.00 -5.27
N GLY A 93 -9.57 7.46 -5.24
CA GLY A 93 -9.95 8.75 -5.81
C GLY A 93 -9.27 9.91 -5.08
N HIS A 94 -9.42 9.98 -3.75
CA HIS A 94 -8.85 11.06 -2.93
C HIS A 94 -7.32 11.09 -2.93
N LEU A 95 -6.69 9.94 -3.15
CA LEU A 95 -5.25 9.85 -3.23
C LEU A 95 -4.75 9.92 -4.66
N GLY A 96 -5.56 10.15 -5.70
CA GLY A 96 -5.09 10.17 -7.09
C GLY A 96 -4.34 8.88 -7.50
N LEU A 97 -4.83 7.73 -7.04
CA LEU A 97 -4.29 6.39 -7.31
C LEU A 97 -5.17 5.60 -8.30
N VAL A 98 -6.18 6.26 -8.87
CA VAL A 98 -7.02 5.70 -9.93
C VAL A 98 -6.13 5.43 -11.14
N GLN A 99 -6.11 4.18 -11.61
CA GLN A 99 -5.41 3.86 -12.85
C GLN A 99 -6.33 4.19 -14.01
N ASP A 100 -5.80 4.93 -14.98
CA ASP A 100 -6.41 5.04 -16.27
C ASP A 100 -6.27 3.68 -17.01
N PRO A 101 -7.37 2.99 -17.35
CA PRO A 101 -7.32 1.72 -18.07
C PRO A 101 -6.75 1.86 -19.50
N SER A 102 -6.83 3.06 -20.09
CA SER A 102 -6.39 3.35 -21.46
C SER A 102 -4.88 3.60 -21.56
N ARG A 103 -4.22 3.99 -20.46
CA ARG A 103 -2.77 4.14 -20.40
C ARG A 103 -2.12 2.78 -20.13
N GLY A 104 -1.56 2.17 -21.18
CA GLY A 104 -0.73 0.97 -21.07
C GLY A 104 0.33 1.10 -19.97
N GLY A 105 0.55 0.03 -19.20
CA GLY A 105 1.39 0.08 -18.01
C GLY A 105 2.07 -1.24 -17.66
N ARG A 106 3.07 -1.16 -16.78
CA ARG A 106 3.83 -2.32 -16.28
C ARG A 106 2.86 -3.38 -15.72
N ARG A 107 2.98 -4.62 -16.21
CA ARG A 107 2.17 -5.75 -15.75
C ARG A 107 2.23 -5.87 -14.23
N VAL A 108 1.06 -5.93 -13.60
CA VAL A 108 0.92 -6.07 -12.16
C VAL A 108 1.21 -7.53 -11.77
N VAL A 109 2.24 -7.73 -10.94
CA VAL A 109 2.69 -9.06 -10.49
C VAL A 109 2.12 -9.46 -9.12
N SER A 110 1.30 -8.61 -8.51
CA SER A 110 0.73 -8.84 -7.18
C SER A 110 -0.71 -8.36 -7.09
N ARG A 111 -1.55 -9.13 -6.40
CA ARG A 111 -2.95 -8.82 -6.15
C ARG A 111 -3.24 -9.02 -4.68
N VAL A 112 -4.28 -8.37 -4.19
CA VAL A 112 -4.76 -8.61 -2.84
C VAL A 112 -6.01 -9.46 -2.92
N THR A 113 -6.03 -10.57 -2.21
CA THR A 113 -7.24 -11.39 -2.07
C THR A 113 -8.05 -10.86 -0.91
N LYS A 114 -9.27 -10.42 -1.19
CA LYS A 114 -10.22 -10.08 -0.13
C LYS A 114 -10.69 -11.38 0.51
N THR A 115 -10.51 -11.53 1.81
CA THR A 115 -11.25 -12.52 2.58
C THR A 115 -12.72 -12.12 2.47
N ARG A 116 -13.60 -13.00 1.93
CA ARG A 116 -15.04 -12.80 2.04
C ARG A 116 -15.34 -12.70 3.53
N SER A 117 -15.70 -11.52 4.06
CA SER A 117 -16.30 -11.50 5.39
C SER A 117 -17.57 -12.31 5.25
N ARG A 118 -17.69 -13.42 5.99
CA ARG A 118 -18.97 -14.08 6.18
C ARG A 118 -19.93 -12.99 6.63
N ASN A 119 -20.97 -12.73 5.83
CA ASN A 119 -22.14 -12.00 6.28
C ASN A 119 -22.58 -12.65 7.59
N ARG A 120 -22.32 -11.99 8.72
CA ARG A 120 -23.18 -12.15 9.90
C ARG A 120 -24.30 -11.15 9.68
N ARG A 121 -25.34 -11.61 8.98
CA ARG A 121 -26.69 -11.08 9.12
C ARG A 121 -27.41 -12.03 10.05
#